data_AF-A0A399WPL7-F1
#
_entry.id   AF-A0A399WPL7-F1
#
_cell.length_a   1.000
_cell.length_b   1.000
_cell.length_c   1.000
_cell.angle_alpha   90.00
_cell.angle_beta   90.00
_cell.angle_gamma   90.00
#
_symmetry.space_group_name_H-M   'P 1'
#
loop_
_entity.id
_entity.type
_entity.pdbx_description
1 polymer ?
#
loop_
_entity_poly.entity_id
_entity_poly.type
_entity_poly.pdbx_seq_one_letter_code
_entity_poly.pdbx_strand_id
1 'polypeptide(L)'
;MEISAMPDKDTEVWETSVEEVMTIFRDALASLAPFLHQARISSKEGEQYDDYDAITELLYEKIVINSIKWSFADSEVEIEIPAYGFEFDPEKHTAFIEVCFESNQELYVFQEVSYERDLFDTVRCYPLGKTQSLFSTGTTYVSREKCSFQVRNKKEDGFDSASALTVIL
;
A
#
# COMPACT_ATOMS: atom_id res chain seq x y z
N MET A 1 -21.09 44.12 16.16
CA MET A 1 -21.24 42.66 16.06
C MET A 1 -19.83 42.12 15.87
N GLU A 2 -19.15 41.86 16.97
CA GLU A 2 -17.78 41.33 16.95
C GLU A 2 -17.86 39.83 16.67
N ILE A 3 -17.25 39.41 15.57
CA ILE A 3 -17.13 38.00 15.22
C ILE A 3 -16.01 37.46 16.11
N SER A 4 -16.41 36.84 17.23
CA SER A 4 -15.50 36.11 18.12
C SER A 4 -14.78 35.06 17.28
N ALA A 5 -13.46 35.20 17.15
CA ALA A 5 -12.62 34.17 16.56
C ALA A 5 -12.88 32.86 17.30
N MET A 6 -13.36 31.84 16.59
CA MET A 6 -13.43 30.49 17.14
C MET A 6 -11.99 30.07 17.45
N PRO A 7 -11.74 29.48 18.64
CA PRO A 7 -10.42 28.95 18.94
C PRO A 7 -10.05 27.93 17.86
N ASP A 8 -8.85 28.08 17.30
CA ASP A 8 -8.19 27.06 16.48
C ASP A 8 -8.30 25.75 17.26
N LYS A 9 -9.12 24.84 16.74
CA LYS A 9 -9.26 23.52 17.32
C LYS A 9 -7.94 22.85 16.98
N ASP A 10 -7.08 22.71 18.00
CA ASP A 10 -5.79 22.03 17.91
C ASP A 10 -5.90 20.86 16.93
N THR A 11 -5.32 21.04 15.74
CA THR A 11 -5.17 19.99 14.74
C THR A 11 -4.12 19.05 15.30
N GLU A 12 -4.55 18.16 16.19
CA GLU A 12 -3.76 17.06 16.68
C GLU A 12 -3.38 16.23 15.45
N VAL A 13 -2.12 16.37 15.05
CA VAL A 13 -1.52 15.64 13.93
C VAL A 13 -1.61 14.16 14.30
N TRP A 14 -2.37 13.38 13.53
CA TRP A 14 -2.50 11.96 13.81
C TRP A 14 -1.29 11.23 13.21
N GLU A 15 -0.46 10.66 14.08
CA GLU A 15 0.71 9.87 13.69
C GLU A 15 0.36 8.37 13.67
N THR A 16 0.66 7.69 12.56
CA THR A 16 0.47 6.25 12.37
C THR A 16 1.67 5.61 11.64
N SER A 17 1.61 4.31 11.35
CA SER A 17 2.66 3.59 10.62
C SER A 17 2.12 3.03 9.31
N VAL A 18 3.02 2.76 8.34
CA VAL A 18 2.65 2.08 7.09
C VAL A 18 1.97 0.72 7.37
N GLU A 19 2.45 -0.01 8.37
CA GLU A 19 1.86 -1.27 8.82
C GLU A 19 0.39 -1.11 9.25
N GLU A 20 0.10 -0.06 10.02
CA GLU A 20 -1.25 0.22 10.51
C GLU A 20 -2.16 0.68 9.36
N VAL A 21 -1.67 1.55 8.46
CA VAL A 21 -2.39 1.97 7.25
C VAL A 21 -2.76 0.77 6.36
N MET A 22 -1.81 -0.15 6.14
CA MET A 22 -2.05 -1.38 5.37
C MET A 22 -3.04 -2.31 6.07
N THR A 23 -3.04 -2.35 7.40
CA THR A 23 -4.01 -3.11 8.19
C THR A 23 -5.41 -2.51 8.06
N ILE A 24 -5.55 -1.19 8.16
CA ILE A 24 -6.82 -0.48 7.95
C ILE A 24 -7.37 -0.75 6.54
N PHE A 25 -6.52 -0.65 5.52
CA PHE A 25 -6.90 -0.96 4.15
C PHE A 25 -7.42 -2.40 3.98
N ARG A 26 -6.70 -3.39 4.51
CA ARG A 26 -7.13 -4.80 4.52
C ARG A 26 -8.48 -4.97 5.21
N ASP A 27 -8.66 -4.37 6.38
CA ASP A 27 -9.87 -4.51 7.19
C ASP A 27 -11.07 -3.81 6.54
N ALA A 28 -10.84 -2.71 5.82
CA ALA A 28 -11.86 -2.05 5.01
C ALA A 28 -12.35 -2.97 3.88
N LEU A 29 -11.43 -3.62 3.15
CA LEU A 29 -11.77 -4.59 2.11
C LEU A 29 -12.54 -5.79 2.69
N ALA A 30 -12.06 -6.36 3.79
CA ALA A 30 -12.72 -7.46 4.50
C ALA A 30 -14.15 -7.11 4.93
N SER A 31 -14.35 -5.86 5.39
CA SER A 31 -15.65 -5.37 5.83
C SER A 31 -16.62 -5.14 4.67
N LEU A 32 -16.12 -4.75 3.49
CA LEU A 32 -16.95 -4.53 2.29
C LEU A 32 -17.30 -5.82 1.55
N ALA A 33 -16.44 -6.84 1.61
CA ALA A 33 -16.60 -8.07 0.85
C ALA A 33 -18.01 -8.73 0.96
N PRO A 34 -18.66 -8.82 2.14
CA PRO A 34 -20.01 -9.37 2.24
C PRO A 34 -21.06 -8.56 1.46
N PHE A 35 -20.92 -7.23 1.41
CA PHE A 35 -21.85 -6.34 0.72
C PHE A 35 -21.61 -6.33 -0.79
N LEU A 36 -20.34 -6.38 -1.23
CA LEU A 36 -19.99 -6.55 -2.64
C LEU A 36 -20.55 -7.87 -3.18
N HIS A 37 -20.44 -8.95 -2.40
CA HIS A 37 -21.04 -10.23 -2.74
C HIS A 37 -22.57 -10.14 -2.86
N GLN A 38 -23.26 -9.46 -1.94
CA GLN A 38 -24.71 -9.22 -2.04
C GLN A 38 -25.10 -8.41 -3.28
N ALA A 39 -24.24 -7.47 -3.68
CA ALA A 39 -24.38 -6.68 -4.91
C ALA A 39 -24.02 -7.47 -6.19
N ARG A 40 -23.61 -8.74 -6.06
CA ARG A 40 -23.12 -9.60 -7.17
C ARG A 40 -21.86 -9.08 -7.84
N ILE A 41 -21.05 -8.30 -7.12
CA ILE A 41 -19.70 -7.92 -7.53
C ILE A 41 -18.77 -9.03 -7.06
N SER A 42 -18.14 -9.72 -8.01
CA SER A 42 -17.30 -10.87 -7.71
C SER A 42 -15.85 -10.46 -7.48
N SER A 43 -15.26 -10.95 -6.40
CA SER A 43 -13.83 -10.83 -6.12
C SER A 43 -13.00 -11.93 -6.77
N LYS A 44 -13.62 -12.82 -7.56
CA LYS A 44 -12.95 -13.96 -8.19
C LYS A 44 -12.37 -13.60 -9.53
N GLU A 45 -11.09 -13.91 -9.69
CA GLU A 45 -10.39 -13.80 -10.96
C GLU A 45 -11.12 -14.61 -12.04
N GLY A 46 -11.43 -13.96 -13.17
CA GLY A 46 -12.15 -14.57 -14.30
C GLY A 46 -13.68 -14.37 -14.32
N GLU A 47 -14.27 -13.72 -13.30
CA GLU A 47 -15.65 -13.20 -13.36
C GLU A 47 -15.63 -11.71 -13.77
N GLN A 48 -16.76 -10.98 -13.72
CA GLN A 48 -16.81 -9.54 -14.04
C GLN A 48 -15.97 -8.72 -13.03
N TYR A 49 -14.66 -8.71 -13.27
CA TYR A 49 -13.60 -8.34 -12.32
C TYR A 49 -13.42 -6.82 -12.21
N ASP A 50 -13.85 -6.08 -13.25
CA ASP A 50 -13.64 -4.64 -13.38
C ASP A 50 -14.21 -3.82 -12.21
N ASP A 51 -15.41 -4.16 -11.73
CA ASP A 51 -16.07 -3.40 -10.64
C ASP A 51 -15.37 -3.62 -9.30
N TYR A 52 -14.89 -4.84 -9.04
CA TYR A 52 -14.17 -5.17 -7.81
C TYR A 52 -12.82 -4.47 -7.79
N ASP A 53 -12.07 -4.54 -8.88
CA ASP A 53 -10.77 -3.87 -9.05
C ASP A 53 -10.90 -2.35 -8.92
N ALA A 54 -11.92 -1.75 -9.51
CA ALA A 54 -12.15 -0.31 -9.37
C ALA A 54 -12.36 0.10 -7.91
N ILE A 55 -13.05 -0.73 -7.12
CA ILE A 55 -13.30 -0.47 -5.69
C ILE A 55 -12.02 -0.68 -4.88
N THR A 56 -11.26 -1.75 -5.12
CA THR A 56 -10.02 -2.03 -4.40
C THR A 56 -8.94 -0.99 -4.70
N GLU A 57 -8.78 -0.60 -5.97
CA GLU A 57 -7.88 0.47 -6.40
C GLU A 57 -8.25 1.78 -5.71
N LEU A 58 -9.54 2.16 -5.71
CA LEU A 58 -9.98 3.40 -5.07
C LEU A 58 -9.68 3.40 -3.56
N LEU A 59 -9.93 2.28 -2.87
CA LEU A 59 -9.63 2.17 -1.44
C LEU A 59 -8.13 2.23 -1.17
N TYR A 60 -7.33 1.58 -2.00
CA TYR A 60 -5.87 1.61 -1.90
C TYR A 60 -5.34 3.02 -2.13
N GLU A 61 -5.81 3.70 -3.16
CA GLU A 61 -5.46 5.09 -3.46
C GLU A 61 -5.79 6.01 -2.27
N LYS A 62 -7.02 5.92 -1.74
CA LYS A 62 -7.49 6.85 -0.70
C LYS A 62 -6.94 6.54 0.68
N ILE A 63 -6.79 5.27 1.05
CA ILE A 63 -6.34 4.86 2.39
C ILE A 63 -4.82 4.75 2.44
N VAL A 64 -4.17 4.21 1.41
CA VAL A 64 -2.74 3.90 1.46
C VAL A 64 -1.94 5.00 0.79
N ILE A 65 -2.17 5.23 -0.51
CA ILE A 65 -1.33 6.15 -1.29
C ILE A 65 -1.42 7.57 -0.76
N ASN A 66 -2.63 8.08 -0.52
CA ASN A 66 -2.79 9.44 0.00
C ASN A 66 -2.14 9.62 1.36
N SER A 67 -2.31 8.66 2.28
CA SER A 67 -1.71 8.70 3.61
C SER A 67 -0.18 8.77 3.53
N ILE A 68 0.41 7.94 2.67
CA ILE A 68 1.85 7.99 2.42
C ILE A 68 2.23 9.34 1.80
N LYS A 69 1.54 9.81 0.75
CA LYS A 69 1.81 11.10 0.09
C LYS A 69 1.76 12.29 1.03
N TRP A 70 0.77 12.35 1.93
CA TRP A 70 0.68 13.41 2.94
C TRP A 70 1.89 13.46 3.87
N SER A 71 2.46 12.30 4.17
CA SER A 71 3.67 12.19 5.01
C SER A 71 4.93 12.72 4.32
N PHE A 72 4.86 12.93 3.00
CA PHE A 72 5.92 13.52 2.19
C PHE A 72 5.54 14.90 1.64
N ALA A 73 4.42 15.49 2.07
CA ALA A 73 3.90 16.75 1.52
C ALA A 73 4.89 17.93 1.67
N ASP A 74 5.71 17.91 2.74
CA ASP A 74 6.76 18.92 2.96
C ASP A 74 8.06 18.63 2.19
N SER A 75 8.13 17.51 1.46
CA SER A 75 9.28 17.19 0.61
C SER A 75 9.08 17.73 -0.80
N GLU A 76 10.15 18.21 -1.43
CA GLU A 76 10.12 18.64 -2.84
C GLU A 76 10.02 17.44 -3.82
N VAL A 77 9.93 16.21 -3.30
CA VAL A 77 9.96 14.98 -4.08
C VAL A 77 8.55 14.48 -4.30
N GLU A 78 8.11 14.50 -5.56
CA GLU A 78 6.88 13.82 -5.96
C GLU A 78 7.08 12.30 -5.88
N ILE A 79 6.27 11.66 -5.03
CA ILE A 79 6.29 10.20 -4.88
C ILE A 79 5.26 9.55 -5.82
N GLU A 80 5.74 8.62 -6.62
CA GLU A 80 4.97 7.78 -7.53
C GLU A 80 5.06 6.34 -7.03
N ILE A 81 3.94 5.79 -6.56
CA ILE A 81 3.80 4.44 -6.01
C ILE A 81 2.94 3.63 -6.99
N PRO A 82 3.24 2.35 -7.25
CA PRO A 82 2.42 1.51 -8.11
C PRO A 82 0.95 1.47 -7.69
N ALA A 83 0.08 1.44 -8.68
CA ALA A 83 -1.34 1.14 -8.52
C ALA A 83 -1.56 -0.28 -7.99
N TYR A 84 -2.71 -0.51 -7.35
CA TYR A 84 -3.07 -1.81 -6.78
C TYR A 84 -3.17 -2.87 -7.87
N GLY A 85 -2.54 -4.03 -7.64
CA GLY A 85 -2.52 -5.12 -8.62
C GLY A 85 -1.51 -4.95 -9.75
N PHE A 86 -0.84 -3.79 -9.87
CA PHE A 86 0.13 -3.53 -10.95
C PHE A 86 1.56 -3.86 -10.56
N GLU A 87 2.37 -4.22 -11.56
CA GLU A 87 3.80 -4.48 -11.37
C GLU A 87 4.58 -3.18 -11.13
N PHE A 88 5.62 -3.29 -10.31
CA PHE A 88 6.53 -2.18 -10.05
C PHE A 88 7.48 -1.92 -11.24
N ASP A 89 7.33 -0.74 -11.84
CA ASP A 89 8.23 -0.20 -12.86
C ASP A 89 9.22 0.84 -12.25
N PRO A 90 10.53 0.54 -12.12
CA PRO A 90 11.52 1.46 -11.54
C PRO A 90 11.79 2.72 -12.37
N GLU A 91 11.34 2.76 -13.63
CA GLU A 91 11.45 3.95 -14.48
C GLU A 91 10.31 4.94 -14.21
N LYS A 92 9.15 4.45 -13.76
CA LYS A 92 7.95 5.27 -13.51
C LYS A 92 7.73 5.56 -12.03
N HIS A 93 8.07 4.62 -11.17
CA HIS A 93 7.79 4.73 -9.74
C HIS A 93 9.03 5.22 -8.98
N THR A 94 8.82 6.23 -8.13
CA THR A 94 9.86 6.80 -7.26
C THR A 94 9.74 6.29 -5.82
N ALA A 95 8.67 5.58 -5.49
CA ALA A 95 8.48 4.94 -4.19
C ALA A 95 7.72 3.61 -4.33
N PHE A 96 7.83 2.75 -3.32
CA PHE A 96 7.01 1.55 -3.23
C PHE A 96 6.85 1.08 -1.78
N ILE A 97 5.84 0.23 -1.56
CA ILE A 97 5.63 -0.44 -0.28
C ILE A 97 6.40 -1.76 -0.32
N GLU A 98 7.40 -1.88 0.53
CA GLU A 98 8.15 -3.12 0.75
C GLU A 98 7.36 -4.08 1.63
N VAL A 99 7.39 -5.37 1.26
CA VAL A 99 6.88 -6.48 2.06
C VAL A 99 8.05 -7.20 2.73
N CYS A 100 8.22 -7.00 4.03
CA CYS A 100 9.30 -7.58 4.82
C CYS A 100 8.85 -8.91 5.45
N PHE A 101 9.57 -10.00 5.24
CA PHE A 101 9.33 -11.31 5.88
C PHE A 101 10.65 -12.09 6.04
N GLU A 102 10.64 -13.19 6.80
CA GLU A 102 11.87 -13.83 7.29
C GLU A 102 12.93 -14.13 6.20
N SER A 103 14.13 -13.58 6.43
CA SER A 103 15.44 -13.94 5.86
C SER A 103 15.65 -13.81 4.35
N ASN A 104 14.93 -12.93 3.65
CA ASN A 104 15.26 -12.67 2.26
C ASN A 104 16.26 -11.51 2.11
N GLN A 105 17.34 -11.78 1.37
CA GLN A 105 18.25 -10.76 0.84
C GLN A 105 17.65 -10.00 -0.37
N GLU A 106 16.42 -10.33 -0.74
CA GLU A 106 15.69 -9.76 -1.87
C GLU A 106 14.64 -8.80 -1.35
N LEU A 107 14.39 -7.74 -2.10
CA LEU A 107 13.33 -6.78 -1.81
C LEU A 107 12.04 -7.30 -2.44
N TYR A 108 10.93 -7.16 -1.75
CA TYR A 108 9.62 -7.53 -2.30
C TYR A 108 8.72 -6.31 -2.30
N VAL A 109 8.16 -6.00 -3.46
CA VAL A 109 7.22 -4.90 -3.63
C VAL A 109 5.79 -5.43 -3.45
N PHE A 110 5.01 -4.75 -2.63
CA PHE A 110 3.58 -5.02 -2.49
C PHE A 110 2.87 -4.83 -3.82
N GLN A 111 2.00 -5.78 -4.19
CA GLN A 111 1.17 -5.71 -5.37
C GLN A 111 -0.32 -5.68 -4.99
N GLU A 112 -0.79 -6.67 -4.24
CA GLU A 112 -2.19 -6.76 -3.82
C GLU A 112 -2.34 -7.61 -2.56
N VAL A 113 -3.51 -7.51 -1.93
CA VAL A 113 -3.95 -8.47 -0.91
C VAL A 113 -4.87 -9.50 -1.57
N SER A 114 -4.62 -10.77 -1.32
CA SER A 114 -5.35 -11.90 -1.89
C SER A 114 -5.86 -12.83 -0.79
N TYR A 115 -6.65 -13.82 -1.17
CA TYR A 115 -7.24 -14.80 -0.27
C TYR A 115 -6.81 -16.21 -0.67
N GLU A 116 -6.21 -16.96 0.26
CA GLU A 116 -5.97 -18.39 0.08
C GLU A 116 -6.92 -19.22 0.96
N ARG A 117 -7.06 -18.86 2.24
CA ARG A 117 -7.91 -19.60 3.19
C ARG A 117 -8.91 -18.68 3.88
N ASP A 118 -8.45 -17.56 4.39
CA ASP A 118 -9.25 -16.51 5.03
C ASP A 118 -9.28 -15.25 4.14
N LEU A 119 -10.26 -14.37 4.38
CA LEU A 119 -10.41 -13.13 3.61
C LEU A 119 -9.18 -12.24 3.80
N PHE A 120 -8.45 -11.99 2.72
CA PHE A 120 -7.29 -11.09 2.66
C PHE A 120 -6.13 -11.52 3.59
N ASP A 121 -5.92 -12.83 3.73
CA ASP A 121 -4.87 -13.44 4.55
C ASP A 121 -3.50 -13.51 3.88
N THR A 122 -3.45 -13.23 2.57
CA THR A 122 -2.26 -13.42 1.75
C THR A 122 -1.88 -12.11 1.09
N VAL A 123 -0.59 -11.84 1.00
CA VAL A 123 -0.02 -10.68 0.30
C VAL A 123 0.69 -11.19 -0.94
N ARG A 124 0.29 -10.67 -2.08
CA ARG A 124 0.97 -10.87 -3.35
C ARG A 124 2.08 -9.83 -3.48
N CYS A 125 3.28 -10.27 -3.79
CA CYS A 125 4.43 -9.40 -3.94
C CYS A 125 5.29 -9.74 -5.15
N TYR A 126 5.95 -8.70 -5.65
CA TYR A 126 6.85 -8.75 -6.79
C TYR A 126 8.31 -8.65 -6.31
N PRO A 127 9.17 -9.64 -6.61
CA PRO A 127 10.56 -9.62 -6.18
C PRO A 127 11.38 -8.62 -7.00
N LEU A 128 12.01 -7.67 -6.31
CA LEU A 128 13.08 -6.83 -6.84
C LEU A 128 14.39 -7.56 -6.56
N GLY A 129 15.05 -8.08 -7.60
CA GLY A 129 16.30 -8.82 -7.41
C GLY A 129 17.39 -8.00 -6.70
N LYS A 130 18.42 -8.68 -6.19
CA LYS A 130 19.49 -8.11 -5.34
C LYS A 130 20.25 -6.93 -5.95
N THR A 131 20.17 -6.78 -7.26
CA THR A 131 20.72 -5.66 -8.01
C THR A 131 19.54 -5.12 -8.80
N GLN A 132 19.27 -3.81 -8.70
CA GLN A 132 18.11 -3.11 -9.30
C GLN A 132 17.96 -3.26 -10.83
N SER A 133 18.76 -4.13 -11.47
CA SER A 133 18.74 -4.45 -12.90
C SER A 133 18.34 -5.89 -13.24
N LEU A 134 18.15 -6.78 -12.25
CA LEU A 134 17.76 -8.18 -12.51
C LEU A 134 16.42 -8.48 -11.84
N PHE A 135 15.35 -8.29 -12.61
CA PHE A 135 14.01 -8.75 -12.25
C PHE A 135 14.01 -10.28 -12.18
N SER A 136 13.72 -10.83 -11.00
CA SER A 136 13.34 -12.24 -10.92
C SER A 136 11.93 -12.36 -11.48
N THR A 137 11.76 -13.16 -12.52
CA THR A 137 10.43 -13.42 -13.09
C THR A 137 9.61 -14.22 -12.08
N GLY A 138 8.49 -13.67 -11.64
CA GLY A 138 7.51 -14.39 -10.85
C GLY A 138 6.86 -13.56 -9.75
N THR A 139 5.68 -13.97 -9.35
CA THR A 139 4.98 -13.44 -8.19
C THR A 139 5.25 -14.33 -6.98
N THR A 140 5.46 -13.73 -5.81
CA THR A 140 5.53 -14.46 -4.53
C THR A 140 4.28 -14.17 -3.70
N TYR A 141 3.84 -15.16 -2.93
CA TYR A 141 2.71 -15.03 -2.00
C TYR A 141 3.22 -15.25 -0.58
N VAL A 142 2.84 -14.34 0.32
CA VAL A 142 3.29 -14.35 1.72
C VAL A 142 2.08 -14.25 2.64
N SER A 143 2.04 -15.05 3.69
CA SER A 143 1.00 -14.92 4.72
C SER A 143 1.10 -13.54 5.38
N ARG A 144 -0.04 -12.84 5.49
CA ARG A 144 -0.13 -11.51 6.09
C ARG A 144 0.38 -11.48 7.53
N GLU A 145 0.21 -12.56 8.28
CA GLU A 145 0.68 -12.68 9.67
C GLU A 145 2.21 -12.81 9.78
N LYS A 146 2.89 -13.14 8.66
CA LYS A 146 4.34 -13.38 8.59
C LYS A 146 5.09 -12.25 7.90
N CYS A 147 4.41 -11.16 7.53
CA CYS A 147 5.03 -10.01 6.92
C CYS A 147 4.70 -8.70 7.64
N SER A 148 5.54 -7.71 7.39
CA SER A 148 5.32 -6.31 7.73
C SER A 148 5.54 -5.41 6.53
N PHE A 149 5.08 -4.17 6.62
CA PHE A 149 5.13 -3.18 5.54
C PHE A 149 5.99 -1.97 5.90
N GLN A 150 6.76 -1.50 4.92
CA GLN A 150 7.60 -0.31 5.01
C GLN A 150 7.56 0.44 3.69
N VAL A 151 7.79 1.75 3.69
CA VAL A 151 7.90 2.52 2.43
C VAL A 151 9.37 2.72 2.09
N ARG A 152 9.70 2.49 0.82
CA ARG A 152 11.01 2.73 0.22
C ARG A 152 10.89 3.81 -0.84
N ASN A 153 11.78 4.79 -0.79
CA ASN A 153 11.87 5.87 -1.78
C ASN A 153 13.17 5.76 -2.57
N LYS A 154 13.12 6.16 -3.84
CA LYS A 154 14.25 6.21 -4.75
C LYS A 154 15.12 7.43 -4.42
N LYS A 155 16.41 7.19 -4.21
CA LYS A 155 17.48 8.19 -4.15
C LYS A 155 18.41 8.05 -5.37
N GLU A 156 19.33 9.00 -5.52
CA GLU A 156 20.32 9.01 -6.61
C GLU A 156 21.13 7.70 -6.69
N ASP A 157 21.46 7.10 -5.53
CA ASP A 157 22.24 5.86 -5.42
C ASP A 157 21.39 4.58 -5.32
N GLY A 158 20.07 4.67 -5.52
CA GLY A 158 19.12 3.56 -5.39
C GLY A 158 18.05 3.78 -4.33
N PHE A 159 17.34 2.73 -3.93
CA PHE A 159 16.32 2.86 -2.89
C PHE A 159 16.93 2.99 -1.50
N ASP A 160 16.34 3.88 -0.71
CA ASP A 160 16.76 4.14 0.66
C ASP A 160 16.71 2.89 1.53
N SER A 161 17.55 2.86 2.57
CA SER A 161 17.33 1.96 3.72
C SER A 161 15.97 2.27 4.34
N ALA A 162 15.21 1.22 4.66
CA ALA A 162 13.88 1.33 5.23
C ALA A 162 13.85 2.36 6.34
N SER A 163 13.05 3.40 6.16
CA SER A 163 12.73 4.33 7.22
C SER A 163 11.39 3.89 7.78
N ALA A 164 11.28 3.80 9.10
CA ALA A 164 9.98 3.75 9.75
C ALA A 164 9.31 5.09 9.44
N LEU A 165 8.52 5.12 8.36
CA LEU A 165 7.78 6.29 7.98
C LEU A 165 6.66 6.45 9.00
N THR A 166 6.75 7.49 9.84
CA THR A 166 5.59 7.99 10.56
C THR A 166 4.68 8.60 9.53
N VAL A 167 3.50 8.00 9.38
CA VAL A 167 2.47 8.49 8.48
C VAL A 167 1.68 9.57 9.20
N ILE A 168 1.52 10.73 8.56
CA ILE A 168 0.78 11.87 9.09
C ILE A 168 -0.55 11.99 8.35
N LEU A 169 -1.64 12.09 9.10
CA LEU A 169 -3.02 12.19 8.60
C LEU A 169 -3.74 13.44 9.08
#